data_AF-A0A3N5T8Q6-F1
#
_entry.id   AF-A0A3N5T8Q6-F1
#
_cell.length_a   1.000
_cell.length_b   1.000
_cell.length_c   1.000
_cell.angle_alpha   90.00
_cell.angle_beta   90.00
_cell.angle_gamma   90.00
#
_symmetry.space_group_name_H-M   'P 1'
#
loop_
_entity.id
_entity.type
_entity.pdbx_description
1 polymer ?
#
loop_
_entity_poly.entity_id
_entity_poly.type
_entity_poly.pdbx_seq_one_letter_code
_entity_poly.pdbx_strand_id
1 'polypeptide(L)'
;MALKVLTVDDSKTIRMIVKKAFQNYNVEITEAENGVEGLAAAAKIKPGLIILDITMPVMTGTEMLERLKGDADLKNIPIIMLTAESGKDNVLNIVKQGVKDYMVKPFKGEDLIERVRKIMPLEAKAEEADDKKPGRFFTQVEDVVVLTLPAKVLRPVAVEVEGSLQAKIKEMAAAPLKKMVLDMGGVSETNVSLIKLIITVFQDCQKANIAVKLVANAKQGEELKGFQETSQITAVHSIEEARAAM
;
A
#
# COMPACT_ATOMS: atom_id res chain seq x y z
N MET A 1 -9.49 13.77 -5.06
CA MET A 1 -9.47 13.05 -6.35
C MET A 1 -8.10 12.39 -6.48
N ALA A 2 -8.00 11.18 -7.03
CA ALA A 2 -6.71 10.50 -7.17
C ALA A 2 -5.77 11.29 -8.09
N LEU A 3 -4.49 11.34 -7.74
CA LEU A 3 -3.47 11.99 -8.57
C LEU A 3 -3.22 11.13 -9.81
N LYS A 4 -3.36 11.72 -11.00
CA LYS A 4 -3.04 11.04 -12.26
C LYS A 4 -1.55 11.17 -12.57
N VAL A 5 -0.88 10.05 -12.76
CA VAL A 5 0.54 9.99 -13.11
C VAL A 5 0.68 9.25 -14.43
N LEU A 6 1.49 9.80 -15.33
CA LEU A 6 1.86 9.16 -16.59
C LEU A 6 3.30 8.66 -16.50
N THR A 7 3.53 7.38 -16.74
CA THR A 7 4.88 6.82 -16.91
C THR A 7 5.11 6.46 -18.37
N VAL A 8 6.21 6.93 -18.94
CA VAL A 8 6.57 6.71 -20.35
C VAL A 8 7.99 6.16 -20.40
N ASP A 9 8.09 4.89 -20.81
CA ASP A 9 9.36 4.15 -20.87
C ASP A 9 9.14 2.95 -21.79
N ASP A 10 10.09 2.61 -22.67
CA ASP A 10 9.98 1.46 -23.56
C ASP A 10 10.13 0.13 -22.81
N SER A 11 10.84 0.16 -21.67
CA SER A 11 11.00 -0.99 -20.79
C SER A 11 9.77 -1.21 -19.91
N LYS A 12 9.03 -2.29 -20.20
CA LYS A 12 7.94 -2.79 -19.35
C LYS A 12 8.37 -2.98 -17.88
N THR A 13 9.63 -3.37 -17.65
CA THR A 13 10.17 -3.56 -16.29
C THR A 13 10.21 -2.23 -15.53
N ILE A 14 10.66 -1.15 -16.17
CA ILE A 14 10.70 0.16 -15.53
C ILE A 14 9.29 0.67 -15.25
N ARG A 15 8.36 0.56 -16.21
CA ARG A 15 6.95 0.93 -15.99
C ARG A 15 6.32 0.16 -14.83
N MET A 16 6.65 -1.13 -14.67
CA MET A 16 6.20 -1.94 -13.53
C MET A 16 6.79 -1.45 -12.20
N ILE A 17 8.09 -1.08 -12.16
CA ILE A 17 8.72 -0.53 -10.96
C ILE A 17 8.02 0.77 -10.54
N VAL A 18 7.79 1.68 -11.50
CA VAL A 18 7.07 2.94 -11.25
C VAL A 18 5.67 2.67 -10.70
N LYS A 19 4.90 1.80 -11.36
CA LYS A 19 3.55 1.42 -10.93
C LYS A 19 3.52 0.85 -9.51
N LYS A 20 4.46 -0.06 -9.19
CA LYS A 20 4.58 -0.64 -7.85
C LYS A 20 4.97 0.40 -6.80
N ALA A 21 5.82 1.37 -7.15
CA ALA A 21 6.20 2.45 -6.23
C ALA A 21 4.98 3.26 -5.75
N PHE A 22 4.01 3.50 -6.65
CA PHE A 22 2.80 4.27 -6.34
C PHE A 22 1.63 3.44 -5.77
N GLN A 23 1.76 2.11 -5.63
CA GLN A 23 0.63 1.23 -5.31
C GLN A 23 -0.06 1.56 -3.97
N ASN A 24 0.69 2.09 -3.00
CA ASN A 24 0.22 2.44 -1.66
C ASN A 24 -0.32 3.89 -1.57
N TYR A 25 -0.39 4.60 -2.70
CA TYR A 25 -0.81 5.99 -2.77
C TYR A 25 -2.12 6.11 -3.55
N ASN A 26 -2.85 7.20 -3.32
CA ASN A 26 -4.08 7.52 -4.04
C ASN A 26 -3.76 8.05 -5.44
N VAL A 27 -3.16 7.20 -6.27
CA VAL A 27 -2.59 7.53 -7.58
C VAL A 27 -3.14 6.62 -8.66
N GLU A 28 -3.53 7.21 -9.79
CA GLU A 28 -3.91 6.51 -11.01
C GLU A 28 -2.74 6.57 -12.00
N ILE A 29 -2.15 5.41 -12.32
CA ILE A 29 -1.01 5.30 -13.24
C ILE A 29 -1.52 4.98 -14.65
N THR A 30 -1.20 5.82 -15.62
CA THR A 30 -1.27 5.51 -17.06
C THR A 30 0.13 5.20 -17.58
N GLU A 31 0.24 4.19 -18.44
CA GLU A 31 1.50 3.73 -19.02
C GLU A 31 1.52 4.03 -20.53
N ALA A 32 2.68 4.38 -21.07
CA ALA A 32 2.94 4.51 -22.50
C ALA A 32 4.34 3.96 -22.85
N GLU A 33 4.50 3.40 -24.05
CA GLU A 33 5.73 2.70 -24.43
C GLU A 33 6.73 3.56 -25.22
N ASN A 34 6.32 4.76 -25.63
CA ASN A 34 7.16 5.72 -26.37
C ASN A 34 6.60 7.14 -26.26
N GLY A 35 7.36 8.14 -26.74
CA GLY A 35 6.97 9.54 -26.64
C GLY A 35 5.69 9.92 -27.40
N VAL A 36 5.34 9.25 -28.51
CA VAL A 36 4.12 9.54 -29.27
C VAL A 36 2.88 9.11 -28.48
N GLU A 37 2.89 7.89 -27.95
CA GLU A 37 1.83 7.40 -27.06
C GLU A 37 1.75 8.23 -25.79
N GLY A 38 2.90 8.60 -25.23
CA GLY A 38 3.00 9.45 -24.05
C GLY A 38 2.33 10.81 -24.25
N LEU A 39 2.57 11.48 -25.37
CA LEU A 39 1.91 12.76 -25.70
C LEU A 39 0.41 12.62 -25.87
N ALA A 40 -0.03 11.58 -26.60
CA ALA A 40 -1.45 11.31 -26.78
C ALA A 40 -2.16 11.04 -25.44
N ALA A 41 -1.52 10.26 -24.56
CA ALA A 41 -2.01 10.00 -23.22
C ALA A 41 -2.04 11.27 -22.36
N ALA A 42 -0.97 12.08 -22.39
CA ALA A 42 -0.87 13.33 -21.64
C ALA A 42 -1.98 14.32 -22.03
N ALA A 43 -2.25 14.48 -23.33
CA ALA A 43 -3.33 15.33 -23.83
C ALA A 43 -4.72 14.85 -23.37
N LYS A 44 -4.93 13.53 -23.30
CA LYS A 44 -6.21 12.93 -22.89
C LYS A 44 -6.46 13.00 -21.38
N ILE A 45 -5.46 12.64 -20.57
CA ILE A 45 -5.66 12.46 -19.12
C ILE A 45 -5.28 13.70 -18.31
N LYS A 46 -4.49 14.61 -18.90
CA LYS A 46 -3.90 15.80 -18.25
C LYS A 46 -3.27 15.44 -16.90
N PRO A 47 -2.18 14.66 -16.89
CA PRO A 47 -1.62 14.10 -15.66
C PRO A 47 -1.07 15.21 -14.76
N GLY A 48 -1.09 14.97 -13.45
CA GLY A 48 -0.46 15.86 -12.46
C GLY A 48 1.04 15.67 -12.35
N LEU A 49 1.60 14.59 -12.91
CA LEU A 49 3.03 14.27 -12.95
C LEU A 49 3.33 13.34 -14.12
N ILE A 50 4.49 13.54 -14.76
CA ILE A 50 5.02 12.65 -15.78
C ILE A 50 6.39 12.12 -15.33
N ILE A 51 6.57 10.80 -15.45
CA ILE A 51 7.86 10.12 -15.30
C ILE A 51 8.26 9.64 -16.68
N LEU A 52 9.38 10.14 -17.19
CA LEU A 52 9.71 10.07 -18.61
C LEU A 52 11.13 9.58 -18.83
N ASP A 53 11.27 8.48 -19.56
CA ASP A 53 12.58 8.03 -20.02
C ASP A 53 13.16 8.95 -21.10
N ILE A 54 14.48 9.12 -21.09
CA ILE A 54 15.18 9.89 -22.13
C ILE A 54 15.28 9.11 -23.43
N THR A 55 15.68 7.83 -23.35
CA THR A 55 16.10 7.07 -24.53
C THR A 55 15.04 6.04 -24.90
N MET A 56 14.15 6.43 -25.80
CA MET A 56 13.07 5.56 -26.30
C MET A 56 13.07 5.50 -27.83
N PRO A 57 12.57 4.40 -28.43
CA PRO A 57 12.31 4.35 -29.86
C PRO A 57 11.15 5.27 -30.26
N VAL A 58 11.01 5.53 -31.56
CA VAL A 58 9.96 6.36 -32.20
C VAL A 58 10.07 7.85 -31.86
N MET A 59 10.13 8.22 -30.60
CA MET A 59 10.31 9.57 -30.10
C MET A 59 11.03 9.52 -28.77
N THR A 60 12.12 10.27 -28.66
CA THR A 60 12.91 10.39 -27.43
C THR A 60 12.17 11.18 -26.36
N GLY A 61 12.55 10.98 -25.11
CA GLY A 61 12.01 11.76 -23.99
C GLY A 61 12.29 13.25 -24.12
N THR A 62 13.44 13.64 -24.67
CA THR A 62 13.76 15.05 -24.91
C THR A 62 12.83 15.68 -25.95
N GLU A 63 12.53 14.97 -27.05
CA GLU A 63 11.56 15.45 -28.04
C GLU A 63 10.14 15.54 -27.47
N MET A 64 9.75 14.56 -26.66
CA MET A 64 8.46 14.60 -25.96
C MET A 64 8.38 15.78 -24.99
N LEU A 65 9.44 16.03 -24.22
CA LEU A 65 9.54 17.14 -23.28
C LEU A 65 9.37 18.49 -23.99
N GLU A 66 10.06 18.71 -25.11
CA GLU A 66 9.93 19.94 -25.90
C GLU A 66 8.48 20.17 -26.35
N ARG A 67 7.81 19.11 -26.84
CA ARG A 67 6.40 19.19 -27.25
C ARG A 67 5.47 19.48 -26.07
N LEU A 68 5.69 18.86 -24.91
CA LEU A 68 4.94 19.15 -23.68
C LEU A 68 5.11 20.60 -23.25
N LYS A 69 6.33 21.13 -23.31
CA LYS A 69 6.62 22.54 -22.94
C LYS A 69 6.07 23.55 -23.95
N GLY A 70 5.93 23.16 -25.20
CA GLY A 70 5.29 23.98 -26.24
C GLY A 70 3.76 24.04 -26.15
N ASP A 71 3.13 23.07 -25.48
CA ASP A 71 1.68 23.01 -25.32
C ASP A 71 1.21 23.82 -24.09
N ALA A 72 0.27 24.76 -24.31
CA ALA A 72 -0.22 25.65 -23.27
C ALA A 72 -0.89 24.94 -22.09
N ASP A 73 -1.53 23.78 -22.34
CA ASP A 73 -2.23 22.99 -21.34
C ASP A 73 -1.30 22.03 -20.58
N LEU A 74 -0.17 21.66 -21.19
CA LEU A 74 0.72 20.62 -20.65
C LEU A 74 2.05 21.15 -20.11
N LYS A 75 2.46 22.37 -20.49
CA LYS A 75 3.79 22.95 -20.14
C LYS A 75 4.10 23.03 -18.65
N ASN A 76 3.07 23.14 -17.82
CA ASN A 76 3.18 23.30 -16.37
C ASN A 76 3.24 21.96 -15.62
N ILE A 77 2.99 20.84 -16.30
CA ILE A 77 3.02 19.52 -15.66
C ILE A 77 4.47 19.25 -15.19
N PRO A 78 4.67 18.86 -13.92
CA PRO A 78 5.99 18.49 -13.43
C PRO A 78 6.44 17.19 -14.09
N ILE A 79 7.72 17.17 -14.50
CA ILE A 79 8.33 16.03 -15.21
C ILE A 79 9.57 15.61 -14.43
N ILE A 80 9.69 14.31 -14.16
CA ILE A 80 10.90 13.66 -13.65
C ILE A 80 11.48 12.81 -14.78
N MET A 81 12.71 13.11 -15.19
CA MET A 81 13.38 12.34 -16.25
C MET A 81 14.09 11.13 -15.67
N LEU A 82 13.99 9.99 -16.35
CA LEU A 82 14.78 8.80 -16.08
C LEU A 82 15.91 8.70 -17.12
N THR A 83 17.13 8.49 -16.67
CA THR A 83 18.32 8.44 -17.54
C THR A 83 19.16 7.20 -17.24
N ALA A 84 19.76 6.58 -18.26
CA ALA A 84 20.78 5.56 -18.06
C ALA A 84 22.17 6.16 -17.76
N GLU A 85 22.37 7.45 -18.01
CA GLU A 85 23.66 8.12 -17.94
C GLU A 85 23.77 9.05 -16.73
N SER A 86 24.90 8.96 -16.02
CA SER A 86 25.20 9.73 -14.81
C SER A 86 26.16 10.92 -15.05
N GLY A 87 26.54 11.18 -16.32
CA GLY A 87 27.45 12.25 -16.70
C GLY A 87 26.90 13.64 -16.38
N LYS A 88 27.71 14.50 -15.75
CA LYS A 88 27.32 15.85 -15.30
C LYS A 88 26.83 16.76 -16.44
N ASP A 89 27.36 16.59 -17.65
CA ASP A 89 27.03 17.45 -18.79
C ASP A 89 25.62 17.18 -19.32
N ASN A 90 25.20 15.91 -19.36
CA ASN A 90 23.83 15.54 -19.74
C ASN A 90 22.80 15.99 -18.70
N VAL A 91 23.14 15.91 -17.41
CA VAL A 91 22.32 16.44 -16.32
C VAL A 91 22.06 17.94 -16.48
N LEU A 92 23.10 18.73 -16.77
CA LEU A 92 22.98 20.18 -16.94
C LEU A 92 22.05 20.55 -18.11
N ASN A 93 22.08 19.81 -19.20
CA ASN A 93 21.21 20.03 -20.34
C ASN A 93 19.74 19.70 -20.02
N ILE A 94 19.49 18.60 -19.31
CA ILE A 94 18.14 18.19 -18.89
C ILE A 94 17.52 19.25 -17.96
N VAL A 95 18.27 19.72 -16.96
CA VAL A 95 17.77 20.73 -16.01
C VAL A 95 17.41 22.04 -16.71
N LYS A 96 18.19 22.46 -17.72
CA LYS A 96 17.90 23.67 -18.51
C LYS A 96 16.59 23.57 -19.30
N GLN A 97 16.09 22.37 -19.57
CA GLN A 97 14.83 22.16 -20.31
C GLN A 97 13.57 22.23 -19.40
N GLY A 98 13.72 22.62 -18.13
CA GLY A 98 12.59 22.92 -17.25
C GLY A 98 11.92 21.69 -16.65
N VAL A 99 12.67 20.59 -16.50
CA VAL A 99 12.26 19.43 -15.70
C VAL A 99 12.34 19.75 -14.22
N LYS A 100 11.58 19.03 -13.39
CA LYS A 100 11.58 19.26 -11.93
C LYS A 100 12.65 18.47 -11.20
N ASP A 101 12.95 17.27 -11.68
CA ASP A 101 14.03 16.44 -11.16
C ASP A 101 14.45 15.42 -12.22
N TYR A 102 15.51 14.66 -11.95
CA TYR A 102 15.95 13.54 -12.76
C TYR A 102 16.45 12.39 -11.87
N MET A 103 16.41 11.17 -12.40
CA MET A 103 16.86 9.97 -11.70
C MET A 103 17.67 9.08 -12.65
N VAL A 104 18.80 8.59 -12.15
CA VAL A 104 19.66 7.66 -12.89
C VAL A 104 19.16 6.23 -12.66
N LYS A 105 19.03 5.46 -13.73
CA LYS A 105 18.76 4.02 -13.74
C LYS A 105 20.05 3.25 -13.42
N PRO A 106 20.00 2.15 -12.65
CA PRO A 106 18.83 1.59 -11.98
C PRO A 106 18.46 2.38 -10.70
N PHE A 107 17.16 2.43 -10.39
CA PHE A 107 16.63 3.06 -9.18
C PHE A 107 15.64 2.13 -8.47
N LYS A 108 15.41 2.37 -7.18
CA LYS A 108 14.35 1.68 -6.43
C LYS A 108 13.07 2.51 -6.41
N GLY A 109 11.93 1.85 -6.23
CA GLY A 109 10.64 2.52 -6.16
C GLY A 109 10.57 3.53 -5.01
N GLU A 110 11.21 3.22 -3.88
CA GLU A 110 11.30 4.11 -2.73
C GLU A 110 12.02 5.42 -3.05
N ASP A 111 13.15 5.34 -3.78
CA ASP A 111 13.93 6.53 -4.19
C ASP A 111 13.09 7.46 -5.08
N LEU A 112 12.25 6.88 -5.96
CA LEU A 112 11.34 7.63 -6.82
C LEU A 112 10.30 8.38 -6.00
N ILE A 113 9.71 7.72 -4.99
CA ILE A 113 8.71 8.34 -4.12
C ILE A 113 9.32 9.50 -3.32
N GLU A 114 10.56 9.38 -2.84
CA GLU A 114 11.25 10.48 -2.15
C GLU A 114 11.42 11.70 -3.06
N ARG A 115 11.73 11.48 -4.34
CA ARG A 115 11.88 12.55 -5.35
C ARG A 115 10.54 13.23 -5.62
N VAL A 116 9.49 12.44 -5.81
CA VAL A 116 8.13 12.95 -6.06
C VAL A 116 7.62 13.77 -4.89
N ARG A 117 7.86 13.32 -3.64
CA ARG A 117 7.47 14.06 -2.42
C ARG A 117 8.09 15.45 -2.29
N LYS A 118 9.26 15.68 -2.90
CA LYS A 118 9.90 17.00 -2.93
C LYS A 118 9.22 17.96 -3.92
N ILE A 119 8.49 17.42 -4.90
CA ILE A 119 7.83 18.19 -5.95
C ILE A 119 6.36 18.42 -5.61
N MET A 120 5.70 17.42 -5.04
CA MET A 120 4.28 17.47 -4.71
C MET A 120 3.90 16.54 -3.54
N PRO A 121 2.84 16.84 -2.78
CA PRO A 121 2.33 15.93 -1.76
C PRO A 121 1.78 14.65 -2.40
N LEU A 122 2.04 13.52 -1.76
CA LEU A 122 1.42 12.24 -2.10
C LEU A 122 0.49 11.83 -0.96
N GLU A 123 -0.79 11.72 -1.28
CA GLU A 123 -1.77 11.17 -0.35
C GLU A 123 -1.61 9.65 -0.30
N ALA A 124 -1.43 9.11 0.91
CA ALA A 124 -1.55 7.68 1.11
C ALA A 124 -2.96 7.24 0.68
N LYS A 125 -3.07 6.07 0.06
CA LYS A 125 -4.37 5.46 -0.18
C LYS A 125 -5.00 5.21 1.20
N ALA A 126 -6.23 5.68 1.41
CA ALA A 126 -6.96 5.36 2.64
C ALA A 126 -7.10 3.82 2.69
N GLU A 127 -6.32 3.23 3.59
CA GLU A 127 -6.26 1.83 3.99
C GLU A 127 -6.07 0.77 2.88
N GLU A 128 -4.80 0.51 2.55
CA GLU A 128 -4.22 -0.84 2.65
C GLU A 128 -2.89 -0.69 3.40
N ALA A 129 -2.97 -0.63 4.74
CA ALA A 129 -1.83 -0.38 5.60
C ALA A 129 -0.81 -1.53 5.58
N ASP A 130 0.41 -1.17 5.18
CA ASP A 130 1.71 -1.70 5.65
C ASP A 130 1.86 -3.23 5.63
N ASP A 131 2.37 -3.81 4.54
CA ASP A 131 2.50 -5.26 4.37
C ASP A 131 3.86 -5.85 4.82
N LYS A 132 4.69 -5.10 5.58
CA LYS A 132 6.07 -5.55 5.94
C LYS A 132 6.62 -5.09 7.30
N LYS A 133 5.82 -5.02 8.36
CA LYS A 133 6.35 -4.94 9.73
C LYS A 133 5.91 -6.13 10.58
N PRO A 134 6.84 -6.93 11.13
CA PRO A 134 6.47 -7.93 12.14
C PRO A 134 5.82 -7.20 13.33
N GLY A 135 4.60 -7.60 13.69
CA GLY A 135 3.83 -6.97 14.75
C GLY A 135 2.86 -5.86 14.31
N ARG A 136 2.72 -5.55 13.01
CA ARG A 136 1.78 -4.54 12.49
C ARG A 136 0.31 -4.75 12.89
N PHE A 137 -0.05 -5.99 13.19
CA PHE A 137 -1.43 -6.35 13.49
C PHE A 137 -1.80 -6.05 14.94
N PHE A 138 -0.82 -5.80 15.82
CA PHE A 138 -1.06 -5.63 17.25
C PHE A 138 -0.89 -4.18 17.67
N THR A 139 -1.92 -3.63 18.31
CA THR A 139 -1.88 -2.32 18.97
C THR A 139 -2.29 -2.48 20.44
N GLN A 140 -1.83 -1.60 21.30
CA GLN A 140 -2.28 -1.56 22.70
C GLN A 140 -3.25 -0.39 22.87
N VAL A 141 -4.46 -0.69 23.34
CA VAL A 141 -5.50 0.30 23.63
C VAL A 141 -5.84 0.17 25.10
N GLU A 142 -5.41 1.14 25.91
CA GLU A 142 -5.58 1.13 27.36
C GLU A 142 -5.12 -0.20 28.01
N ASP A 143 -6.06 -1.02 28.49
CA ASP A 143 -5.85 -2.30 29.16
C ASP A 143 -6.11 -3.53 28.25
N VAL A 144 -6.18 -3.35 26.93
CA VAL A 144 -6.33 -4.47 25.99
C VAL A 144 -5.29 -4.42 24.86
N VAL A 145 -4.86 -5.60 24.41
CA VAL A 145 -4.11 -5.72 23.16
C VAL A 145 -5.10 -6.01 22.04
N VAL A 146 -5.11 -5.18 21.01
CA VAL A 146 -6.00 -5.34 19.85
C VAL A 146 -5.21 -5.94 18.70
N LEU A 147 -5.66 -7.09 18.21
CA LEU A 147 -5.22 -7.75 16.99
C LEU A 147 -6.17 -7.35 15.85
N THR A 148 -5.77 -6.42 14.99
CA THR A 148 -6.57 -5.95 13.85
C THR A 148 -6.21 -6.73 12.59
N LEU A 149 -7.21 -7.37 11.98
CA LEU A 149 -7.04 -8.11 10.73
C LEU A 149 -7.20 -7.18 9.51
N PRO A 150 -6.41 -7.37 8.44
CA PRO A 150 -6.55 -6.61 7.20
C PRO A 150 -7.78 -7.06 6.41
N ALA A 151 -8.19 -6.26 5.42
CA ALA A 151 -9.37 -6.52 4.60
C ALA A 151 -9.40 -7.92 3.95
N LYS A 152 -8.23 -8.43 3.54
CA LYS A 152 -8.07 -9.76 2.94
C LYS A 152 -7.11 -10.61 3.75
N VAL A 153 -7.64 -11.67 4.35
CA VAL A 153 -6.85 -12.67 5.09
C VAL A 153 -6.60 -13.87 4.19
N LEU A 154 -5.55 -13.79 3.37
CA LEU A 154 -5.06 -14.90 2.56
C LEU A 154 -4.01 -15.72 3.33
N ARG A 155 -3.66 -16.91 2.81
CA ARG A 155 -2.70 -17.82 3.45
C ARG A 155 -1.38 -17.16 3.89
N PRO A 156 -0.70 -16.32 3.09
CA PRO A 156 0.56 -15.68 3.53
C PRO A 156 0.36 -14.75 4.74
N VAL A 157 -0.74 -13.99 4.73
CA VAL A 157 -1.10 -13.07 5.82
C VAL A 157 -1.44 -13.86 7.09
N ALA A 158 -2.22 -14.94 6.97
CA ALA A 158 -2.56 -15.79 8.11
C ALA A 158 -1.30 -16.37 8.80
N VAL A 159 -0.33 -16.86 8.01
CA VAL A 159 0.95 -17.36 8.53
C VAL A 159 1.75 -16.26 9.23
N GLU A 160 1.75 -15.04 8.69
CA GLU A 160 2.42 -13.88 9.31
C GLU A 160 1.78 -13.50 10.65
N VAL A 161 0.44 -13.47 10.72
CA VAL A 161 -0.32 -13.20 11.94
C VAL A 161 -0.03 -14.28 12.98
N GLU A 162 -0.10 -15.57 12.62
CA GLU A 162 0.19 -16.69 13.53
C GLU A 162 1.61 -16.62 14.11
N GLY A 163 2.61 -16.30 13.28
CA GLY A 163 3.99 -16.13 13.73
C GLY A 163 4.13 -14.98 14.74
N SER A 164 3.46 -13.86 14.48
CA SER A 164 3.46 -12.69 15.36
C SER A 164 2.65 -12.92 16.65
N LEU A 165 1.56 -13.67 16.57
CA LEU A 165 0.68 -14.01 17.68
C LEU A 165 1.41 -14.78 18.77
N GLN A 166 2.20 -15.81 18.41
CA GLN A 166 2.93 -16.62 19.38
C GLN A 166 3.90 -15.76 20.22
N ALA A 167 4.63 -14.85 19.56
CA ALA A 167 5.50 -13.91 20.25
C ALA A 167 4.72 -13.00 21.20
N LYS A 168 3.58 -12.47 20.73
CA LYS A 168 2.75 -11.54 21.53
C LYS A 168 2.07 -12.23 22.72
N ILE A 169 1.58 -13.44 22.55
CA ILE A 169 1.01 -14.25 23.64
C ILE A 169 2.05 -14.49 24.73
N LYS A 170 3.30 -14.83 24.35
CA LYS A 170 4.39 -15.03 25.31
C LYS A 170 4.71 -13.75 26.08
N GLU A 171 4.72 -12.61 25.40
CA GLU A 171 4.89 -11.29 26.03
C GLU A 171 3.75 -10.98 27.01
N MET A 172 2.50 -11.18 26.59
CA MET A 172 1.31 -10.93 27.40
C MET A 172 1.22 -11.88 28.61
N ALA A 173 1.63 -13.14 28.47
CA ALA A 173 1.65 -14.09 29.57
C ALA A 173 2.61 -13.68 30.71
N ALA A 174 3.69 -12.96 30.37
CA ALA A 174 4.62 -12.37 31.33
C ALA A 174 4.17 -11.00 31.87
N ALA A 175 3.19 -10.37 31.22
CA ALA A 175 2.63 -9.08 31.62
C ALA A 175 1.42 -9.25 32.56
N PRO A 176 1.06 -8.22 33.34
CA PRO A 176 -0.20 -8.20 34.10
C PRO A 176 -1.44 -8.15 33.18
N LEU A 177 -1.25 -7.78 31.91
CA LEU A 177 -2.32 -7.58 30.95
C LEU A 177 -2.69 -8.88 30.23
N LYS A 178 -3.89 -9.41 30.52
CA LYS A 178 -4.38 -10.69 29.98
C LYS A 178 -5.68 -10.56 29.21
N LYS A 179 -5.85 -9.47 28.47
CA LYS A 179 -7.02 -9.20 27.63
C LYS A 179 -6.59 -8.91 26.20
N MET A 180 -7.20 -9.61 25.24
CA MET A 180 -7.00 -9.44 23.82
C MET A 180 -8.33 -9.21 23.10
N VAL A 181 -8.34 -8.32 22.12
CA VAL A 181 -9.46 -8.15 21.19
C VAL A 181 -9.00 -8.58 19.80
N LEU A 182 -9.70 -9.51 19.17
CA LEU A 182 -9.54 -9.80 17.75
C LEU A 182 -10.53 -8.92 16.98
N ASP A 183 -10.03 -7.96 16.23
CA ASP A 183 -10.83 -7.05 15.43
C ASP A 183 -10.83 -7.47 13.96
N MET A 184 -12.01 -7.86 13.47
CA MET A 184 -12.24 -8.20 12.07
C MET A 184 -13.15 -7.19 11.36
N GLY A 185 -13.43 -6.02 11.95
CA GLY A 185 -14.34 -5.02 11.38
C GLY A 185 -13.96 -4.58 9.96
N GLY A 186 -12.66 -4.58 9.63
CA GLY A 186 -12.15 -4.25 8.31
C GLY A 186 -12.17 -5.40 7.28
N VAL A 187 -12.47 -6.64 7.67
CA VAL A 187 -12.39 -7.82 6.80
C VAL A 187 -13.52 -7.83 5.77
N SER A 188 -13.18 -7.88 4.48
CA SER A 188 -14.15 -7.78 3.39
C SER A 188 -14.81 -9.11 3.01
N GLU A 189 -14.19 -10.24 3.33
CA GLU A 189 -14.67 -11.57 2.94
C GLU A 189 -14.31 -12.64 3.99
N THR A 190 -15.21 -13.62 4.15
CA THR A 190 -14.98 -14.79 5.00
C THR A 190 -14.48 -15.95 4.16
N ASN A 191 -13.31 -16.48 4.50
CA ASN A 191 -12.69 -17.60 3.81
C ASN A 191 -12.09 -18.62 4.80
N VAL A 192 -11.69 -19.80 4.31
CA VAL A 192 -11.16 -20.89 5.16
C VAL A 192 -9.92 -20.48 5.95
N SER A 193 -9.07 -19.60 5.40
CA SER A 193 -7.87 -19.11 6.10
C SER A 193 -8.24 -18.21 7.28
N LEU A 194 -9.22 -17.31 7.11
CA LEU A 194 -9.74 -16.48 8.18
C LEU A 194 -10.36 -17.31 9.31
N ILE A 195 -11.23 -18.28 8.97
CA ILE A 195 -11.87 -19.14 9.97
C ILE A 195 -10.82 -19.89 10.80
N LYS A 196 -9.83 -20.50 10.14
CA LYS A 196 -8.72 -21.18 10.83
C LYS A 196 -7.93 -20.23 11.72
N LEU A 197 -7.62 -19.03 11.25
CA LEU A 197 -6.89 -18.03 12.02
C LEU A 197 -7.66 -17.62 13.28
N ILE A 198 -8.97 -17.35 13.18
CA ILE A 198 -9.82 -17.02 14.33
C ILE A 198 -9.75 -18.15 15.37
N ILE A 199 -9.91 -19.41 14.94
CA ILE A 199 -9.84 -20.56 15.83
C ILE A 199 -8.48 -20.64 16.52
N THR A 200 -7.38 -20.50 15.77
CA THR A 200 -6.01 -20.52 16.31
C THR A 200 -5.83 -19.43 17.37
N VAL A 201 -6.26 -18.19 17.10
CA VAL A 201 -6.19 -17.07 18.05
C VAL A 201 -6.92 -17.40 19.35
N PHE A 202 -8.16 -17.87 19.26
CA PHE A 202 -8.95 -18.22 20.44
C PHE A 202 -8.34 -19.36 21.25
N GLN A 203 -7.90 -20.43 20.59
CA GLN A 203 -7.27 -21.57 21.24
C GLN A 203 -5.97 -21.21 21.95
N ASP A 204 -5.11 -20.42 21.31
CA ASP A 204 -3.81 -20.07 21.90
C ASP A 204 -3.94 -19.06 23.03
N CYS A 205 -4.85 -18.10 22.91
CA CYS A 205 -5.19 -17.20 24.03
C CYS A 205 -5.75 -17.99 25.23
N GLN A 206 -6.65 -18.95 24.97
CA GLN A 206 -7.21 -19.80 26.02
C GLN A 206 -6.13 -20.62 26.74
N LYS A 207 -5.19 -21.24 25.99
CA LYS A 207 -4.05 -21.99 26.58
C LYS A 207 -3.16 -21.10 27.44
N ALA A 208 -2.99 -19.84 27.06
CA ALA A 208 -2.18 -18.86 27.78
C ALA A 208 -2.93 -18.14 28.92
N ASN A 209 -4.20 -18.48 29.16
CA ASN A 209 -5.08 -17.81 30.12
C ASN A 209 -5.24 -16.31 29.84
N ILE A 210 -5.40 -15.96 28.56
CA ILE A 210 -5.68 -14.61 28.06
C ILE A 210 -7.16 -14.57 27.66
N ALA A 211 -7.93 -13.64 28.25
CA ALA A 211 -9.30 -13.38 27.86
C ALA A 211 -9.31 -12.79 26.44
N VAL A 212 -10.10 -13.36 25.55
CA VAL A 212 -10.20 -12.91 24.15
C VAL A 212 -11.66 -12.70 23.74
N LYS A 213 -11.92 -11.60 23.03
CA LYS A 213 -13.21 -11.27 22.41
C LYS A 213 -13.04 -10.95 20.94
N LEU A 214 -14.07 -11.25 20.15
CA LEU A 214 -14.13 -10.96 18.73
C LEU A 214 -14.98 -9.71 18.49
N VAL A 215 -14.46 -8.77 17.71
CA VAL A 215 -15.20 -7.61 17.19
C VAL A 215 -15.51 -7.86 15.73
N ALA A 216 -16.81 -7.91 15.38
CA ALA A 216 -17.28 -8.13 14.03
C ALA A 216 -18.57 -7.37 13.76
N ASN A 217 -18.81 -7.00 12.50
CA ASN A 217 -20.10 -6.44 12.09
C ASN A 217 -21.20 -7.51 12.04
N ALA A 218 -22.47 -7.10 11.94
CA ALA A 218 -23.61 -8.02 11.99
C ALA A 218 -23.54 -9.12 10.92
N LYS A 219 -23.16 -8.78 9.69
CA LYS A 219 -23.02 -9.73 8.58
C LYS A 219 -21.93 -10.77 8.86
N GLN A 220 -20.75 -10.32 9.29
CA GLN A 220 -19.64 -11.21 9.65
C GLN A 220 -20.03 -12.14 10.82
N GLY A 221 -20.72 -11.61 11.83
CA GLY A 221 -21.20 -12.41 12.96
C GLY A 221 -22.18 -13.51 12.56
N GLU A 222 -23.04 -13.26 11.57
CA GLU A 222 -23.92 -14.29 10.99
C GLU A 222 -23.13 -15.34 10.19
N GLU A 223 -22.20 -14.90 9.34
CA GLU A 223 -21.35 -15.80 8.54
C GLU A 223 -20.56 -16.77 9.44
N LEU A 224 -20.00 -16.28 10.55
CA LEU A 224 -19.25 -17.09 11.51
C LEU A 224 -20.11 -18.14 12.22
N LYS A 225 -21.41 -17.88 12.44
CA LYS A 225 -22.32 -18.89 13.01
C LYS A 225 -22.58 -20.05 12.04
N GLY A 226 -22.36 -19.83 10.73
CA GLY A 226 -22.47 -20.86 9.70
C GLY A 226 -21.38 -21.93 9.76
N PHE A 227 -20.29 -21.69 10.49
CA PHE A 227 -19.20 -22.66 10.67
C PHE A 227 -19.29 -23.29 12.07
N GLN A 228 -19.27 -24.63 12.14
CA GLN A 228 -19.40 -25.35 13.40
C GLN A 228 -18.30 -24.96 14.39
N GLU A 229 -17.09 -24.74 13.89
CA GLU A 229 -15.89 -24.45 14.67
C GLU A 229 -15.89 -23.05 15.31
N THR A 230 -16.65 -22.09 14.77
CA THR A 230 -16.77 -20.73 15.31
C THR A 230 -18.14 -20.45 15.93
N SER A 231 -19.05 -21.42 15.92
CA SER A 231 -20.44 -21.28 16.40
C SER A 231 -20.58 -20.85 17.87
N GLN A 232 -19.57 -21.13 18.70
CA GLN A 232 -19.55 -20.77 20.12
C GLN A 232 -18.91 -19.40 20.39
N ILE A 233 -18.30 -18.77 19.37
CA ILE A 233 -17.64 -17.47 19.51
C ILE A 233 -18.71 -16.38 19.44
N THR A 234 -18.86 -15.62 20.51
CA THR A 234 -19.76 -14.46 20.53
C THR A 234 -18.99 -13.22 20.08
N ALA A 235 -19.41 -12.62 18.97
CA ALA A 235 -18.88 -11.35 18.49
C ALA A 235 -19.63 -10.16 19.12
N VAL A 236 -18.89 -9.08 19.39
CA VAL A 236 -19.41 -7.77 19.75
C VAL A 236 -19.17 -6.78 18.60
N HIS A 237 -19.73 -5.57 18.66
CA HIS A 237 -19.70 -4.64 17.53
C HIS A 237 -18.65 -3.54 17.63
N SER A 238 -17.98 -3.40 18.78
CA SER A 238 -16.91 -2.43 18.98
C SER A 238 -15.83 -2.92 19.95
N ILE A 239 -14.64 -2.32 19.87
CA ILE A 239 -13.54 -2.59 20.80
C ILE A 239 -13.93 -2.18 22.23
N GLU A 240 -14.69 -1.10 22.39
CA GLU A 240 -15.19 -0.63 23.69
C GLU A 240 -16.12 -1.66 24.34
N GLU A 241 -17.06 -2.23 23.58
CA GLU A 241 -17.92 -3.32 24.04
C GLU A 241 -17.12 -4.57 24.40
N ALA A 242 -16.13 -4.92 23.56
CA ALA A 242 -15.26 -6.08 23.81
C ALA A 242 -14.53 -5.92 25.15
N ARG A 243 -13.99 -4.73 25.40
CA ARG A 243 -13.26 -4.39 26.62
C ARG A 243 -14.16 -4.41 27.85
N ALA A 244 -15.37 -3.85 27.76
CA ALA A 244 -16.33 -3.85 28.86
C ALA A 244 -16.81 -5.27 29.24
N ALA A 245 -16.76 -6.21 28.29
CA ALA A 245 -17.17 -7.60 28.48
C ALA A 245 -16.05 -8.54 28.99
N MET A 246 -14.89 -8.01 29.39
CA MET A 246 -13.68 -8.76 29.81
C MET A 246 -13.11 -8.32 31.15
#